data_AF-X1LLF1-F1
#
_entry.id   AF-X1LLF1-F1
#
_cell.length_a   1.000
_cell.length_b   1.000
_cell.length_c   1.000
_cell.angle_alpha   90.00
_cell.angle_beta   90.00
_cell.angle_gamma   90.00
#
_symmetry.space_group_name_H-M   'P 1'
#
loop_
_entity.id
_entity.type
_entity.pdbx_description
1 polymer ?
#
loop_
_entity_poly.entity_id
_entity_poly.type
_entity_poly.pdbx_seq_one_letter_code
_entity_poly.pdbx_strand_id
1 'polypeptide(L)'
;MGNAFNLGKLFGIQFRLHYTWFIIFILITVSFSWQLFPIIYPDGPLALHWAMGIVTSLLFFASILAHELAHSLVGRANNIPIKSITLFIFGGVAQMTREARSAGAELKMAAAGPACSLAIAGLFYSVSFLTQDAI
;
A
#
# COMPACT_ATOMS: atom_id res chain seq x y z
N MET A 1 16.62 -5.20 -15.17
CA MET A 1 16.06 -5.26 -13.80
C MET A 1 17.15 -4.92 -12.77
N GLY A 2 17.71 -3.69 -12.80
CA GLY A 2 18.93 -3.35 -12.05
C GLY A 2 18.76 -2.52 -10.78
N ASN A 3 17.58 -1.94 -10.50
CA ASN A 3 17.48 -0.84 -9.53
C ASN A 3 16.37 -1.07 -8.47
N ALA A 4 16.28 -2.29 -7.92
CA ALA A 4 15.35 -2.61 -6.84
C ALA A 4 16.09 -3.05 -5.57
N PHE A 5 15.85 -2.35 -4.47
CA PHE A 5 16.38 -2.66 -3.15
C PHE A 5 15.60 -3.84 -2.55
N ASN A 6 16.29 -4.84 -2.03
CA ASN A 6 15.67 -5.93 -1.30
C ASN A 6 15.38 -5.48 0.13
N LEU A 7 14.10 -5.40 0.50
CA LEU A 7 13.68 -4.99 1.85
C LEU A 7 13.64 -6.17 2.84
N GLY A 8 13.66 -7.41 2.33
CA GLY A 8 13.64 -8.63 3.14
C GLY A 8 12.57 -9.62 2.69
N LYS A 9 12.33 -10.65 3.50
CA LYS A 9 11.26 -11.63 3.28
C LYS A 9 10.25 -11.57 4.40
N LEU A 10 8.97 -11.48 4.05
CA LEU A 10 7.85 -11.65 4.98
C LEU A 10 6.94 -12.75 4.43
N PHE A 11 6.49 -13.65 5.31
CA PHE A 11 5.72 -14.84 4.92
C PHE A 11 6.38 -15.68 3.81
N GLY A 12 7.70 -15.61 3.61
CA GLY A 12 8.38 -16.31 2.51
C GLY A 12 8.30 -15.62 1.13
N ILE A 13 7.70 -14.43 1.05
CA ILE A 13 7.65 -13.59 -0.15
C ILE A 13 8.75 -12.52 -0.03
N GLN A 14 9.57 -12.35 -1.08
CA GLN A 14 10.62 -11.33 -1.11
C GLN A 14 10.04 -9.95 -1.41
N PHE A 15 10.29 -8.97 -0.55
CA PHE A 15 9.89 -7.58 -0.78
C PHE A 15 11.02 -6.82 -1.45
N ARG A 16 10.66 -6.11 -2.52
CA ARG A 16 11.57 -5.28 -3.31
C ARG A 16 11.00 -3.88 -3.47
N LEU A 17 11.87 -2.89 -3.46
CA LEU A 17 11.53 -1.49 -3.64
C LEU A 17 12.32 -0.92 -4.81
N HIS A 18 11.63 -0.57 -5.89
CA HIS A 18 12.26 0.07 -7.02
C HIS A 18 12.54 1.55 -6.71
N TYR A 19 13.64 2.12 -7.20
CA TYR A 19 13.99 3.53 -6.93
C TYR A 19 12.90 4.54 -7.34
N THR A 20 12.08 4.20 -8.35
CA THR A 20 10.95 5.05 -8.77
C THR A 20 9.86 5.18 -7.70
N TRP A 21 9.86 4.31 -6.70
CA TRP A 21 9.01 4.46 -5.51
C TRP A 21 9.30 5.76 -4.76
N PHE A 22 10.56 6.16 -4.62
CA PHE A 22 10.91 7.40 -3.93
C PHE A 22 10.38 8.64 -4.65
N ILE A 23 10.32 8.59 -5.98
CA ILE A 23 9.78 9.68 -6.80
C ILE A 23 8.29 9.88 -6.51
N ILE A 24 7.50 8.80 -6.55
CA ILE A 24 6.07 8.89 -6.26
C ILE A 24 5.79 9.20 -4.78
N PHE A 25 6.63 8.68 -3.87
CA PHE A 25 6.53 8.99 -2.45
C PHE A 25 6.71 10.48 -2.18
N ILE A 26 7.73 11.12 -2.77
CA ILE A 26 7.95 12.56 -2.67
C ILE A 26 6.78 13.31 -3.29
N LEU A 27 6.33 12.92 -4.49
CA LEU A 27 5.23 13.58 -5.18
C LEU A 27 3.95 13.58 -4.35
N ILE A 28 3.55 12.42 -3.81
CA ILE A 28 2.34 12.32 -2.98
C ILE A 28 2.49 13.13 -1.69
N THR A 29 3.66 13.04 -1.03
CA THR A 29 3.95 13.78 0.20
C THR A 29 3.87 15.28 -0.02
N VAL A 30 4.50 15.78 -1.08
CA VAL A 30 4.47 17.20 -1.46
C VAL A 30 3.06 17.65 -1.78
N SER A 31 2.31 16.88 -2.59
CA SER A 31 0.92 17.21 -2.93
C SER A 31 0.04 17.35 -1.69
N PHE A 32 0.12 16.41 -0.75
CA PHE A 32 -0.64 16.51 0.50
C PHE A 32 -0.17 17.67 1.38
N SER A 33 1.14 17.86 1.53
CA SER A 33 1.71 18.88 2.41
C SER A 33 1.45 20.30 1.91
N TRP A 34 1.41 20.51 0.59
CA TRP A 34 1.29 21.85 0.00
C TRP A 34 -0.12 22.21 -0.45
N GLN A 35 -0.93 21.23 -0.83
CA GLN A 35 -2.28 21.50 -1.37
C GLN A 35 -3.37 21.12 -0.39
N LEU A 36 -3.30 19.94 0.23
CA LEU A 36 -4.40 19.43 1.05
C LEU A 36 -4.37 19.99 2.48
N PHE A 37 -3.28 19.78 3.21
CA PHE A 37 -3.22 20.13 4.64
C PHE A 37 -3.26 21.62 4.95
N PRO A 38 -2.72 22.53 4.11
CA PRO A 38 -2.92 23.97 4.30
C PRO A 38 -4.38 24.42 4.13
N ILE A 39 -5.20 23.67 3.38
CA ILE A 39 -6.64 23.96 3.24
C ILE A 39 -7.42 23.45 4.46
N ILE A 40 -7.06 22.26 4.98
CA ILE A 40 -7.74 21.65 6.12
C ILE A 40 -7.33 22.32 7.45
N TYR A 41 -6.05 22.68 7.59
CA TYR A 41 -5.46 23.29 8.78
C TYR A 41 -4.76 24.61 8.43
N PRO A 42 -5.50 25.67 8.08
CA PRO A 42 -4.92 26.93 7.58
C PRO A 42 -4.01 27.62 8.61
N ASP A 43 -4.34 27.52 9.90
CA ASP A 43 -3.56 28.10 10.99
C ASP A 43 -2.43 27.17 11.49
N GLY A 44 -2.29 25.98 10.88
CA GLY A 44 -1.28 25.00 11.26
C GLY A 44 0.13 25.44 10.86
N PRO A 45 1.18 25.17 11.67
CA PRO A 45 2.54 25.46 11.28
C PRO A 45 2.97 24.58 10.10
N LEU A 46 3.85 25.09 9.24
CA LEU A 46 4.36 24.36 8.07
C LEU A 46 4.88 22.95 8.43
N ALA A 47 5.55 22.82 9.57
CA ALA A 47 6.06 21.53 10.05
C ALA A 47 4.95 20.49 10.26
N LEU A 48 3.76 20.90 10.70
CA LEU A 48 2.61 20.01 10.88
C LEU A 48 2.11 19.49 9.55
N HIS A 49 1.97 20.35 8.53
CA HIS A 49 1.51 19.94 7.20
C HIS A 49 2.44 18.91 6.56
N TRP A 50 3.75 19.10 6.69
CA TRP A 50 4.75 18.13 6.21
C TRP A 50 4.74 16.82 7.00
N ALA A 51 4.62 16.89 8.33
CA ALA A 51 4.51 15.70 9.16
C ALA A 51 3.28 14.86 8.76
N MET A 52 2.13 15.51 8.59
CA MET A 52 0.91 14.85 8.12
C MET A 52 1.07 14.29 6.71
N GLY A 53 1.66 15.05 5.78
CA GLY A 53 1.96 14.58 4.42
C GLY A 53 2.79 13.31 4.39
N ILE A 54 3.86 13.26 5.18
CA ILE A 54 4.74 12.09 5.29
C ILE A 54 3.97 10.89 5.87
N VAL A 55 3.24 11.10 6.98
CA VAL A 55 2.47 10.04 7.64
C VAL A 55 1.39 9.49 6.70
N THR A 56 0.62 10.35 6.03
CA THR A 56 -0.41 9.95 5.07
C THR A 56 0.18 9.18 3.89
N SER A 57 1.30 9.63 3.32
CA SER A 57 2.00 8.90 2.25
C SER A 57 2.47 7.52 2.71
N LEU A 58 3.04 7.41 3.92
CA LEU A 58 3.48 6.13 4.47
C LEU A 58 2.31 5.17 4.68
N LEU A 59 1.19 5.65 5.24
CA LEU A 59 -0.03 4.87 5.42
C LEU A 59 -0.62 4.43 4.07
N PHE A 60 -0.60 5.31 3.06
CA PHE A 60 -1.05 4.99 1.70
C PHE A 60 -0.23 3.84 1.10
N PHE A 61 1.10 3.91 1.14
CA PHE A 61 1.94 2.81 0.63
C PHE A 61 1.85 1.55 1.47
N ALA A 62 1.66 1.66 2.79
CA ALA A 62 1.40 0.51 3.65
C ALA A 62 0.08 -0.19 3.26
N SER A 63 -0.96 0.57 2.91
CA SER A 63 -2.23 0.05 2.40
C SER A 63 -2.05 -0.68 1.06
N ILE A 64 -1.32 -0.08 0.11
CA ILE A 64 -0.99 -0.75 -1.17
C ILE A 64 -0.22 -2.05 -0.92
N LEU A 65 0.75 -2.02 -0.01
CA LEU A 65 1.53 -3.21 0.31
C LEU A 65 0.66 -4.31 0.93
N ALA A 66 -0.26 -3.96 1.83
CA ALA A 66 -1.23 -4.88 2.41
C ALA A 66 -2.17 -5.46 1.35
N HIS A 67 -2.64 -4.65 0.39
CA HIS A 67 -3.45 -5.08 -0.75
C HIS A 67 -2.75 -6.15 -1.60
N GLU A 68 -1.51 -5.88 -2.01
CA GLU A 68 -0.70 -6.82 -2.79
C GLU A 68 -0.33 -8.08 -2.00
N LEU A 69 -0.12 -7.92 -0.69
CA LEU A 69 0.13 -9.05 0.20
C LEU A 69 -1.11 -9.93 0.33
N ALA A 70 -2.33 -9.36 0.39
CA ALA A 70 -3.57 -10.13 0.45
C ALA A 70 -3.77 -10.98 -0.82
N HIS A 71 -3.58 -10.40 -2.01
CA HIS A 71 -3.50 -11.16 -3.25
C HIS A 71 -2.50 -12.31 -3.14
N SER A 72 -1.31 -12.01 -2.63
CA SER A 72 -0.22 -12.96 -2.62
C SER A 72 -0.44 -14.12 -1.62
N LEU A 73 -0.99 -13.83 -0.45
CA LEU A 73 -1.28 -14.84 0.56
C LEU A 73 -2.40 -15.78 0.10
N VAL A 74 -3.48 -15.25 -0.50
CA VAL A 74 -4.56 -16.07 -1.05
C VAL A 74 -4.08 -16.88 -2.25
N GLY A 75 -3.25 -16.31 -3.12
CA GLY A 75 -2.63 -17.05 -4.21
C GLY A 75 -1.81 -18.24 -3.71
N ARG A 76 -0.97 -18.03 -2.70
CA ARG A 76 -0.18 -19.11 -2.09
C ARG A 76 -1.03 -20.18 -1.41
N ALA A 77 -2.12 -19.79 -0.73
CA ALA A 77 -3.08 -20.75 -0.17
C ALA A 77 -3.75 -21.62 -1.23
N ASN A 78 -3.84 -21.14 -2.47
CA ASN A 78 -4.33 -21.89 -3.63
C ASN A 78 -3.21 -22.54 -4.46
N ASN A 79 -2.03 -22.77 -3.87
CA ASN A 79 -0.86 -23.40 -4.50
C ASN A 79 -0.27 -22.63 -5.70
N ILE A 80 -0.49 -21.31 -5.76
CA ILE A 80 0.12 -20.45 -6.77
C ILE A 80 1.45 -19.91 -6.19
N PRO A 81 2.60 -20.26 -6.79
CA PRO A 81 3.90 -19.86 -6.28
C PRO A 81 4.18 -18.38 -6.58
N ILE A 82 4.40 -17.60 -5.52
CA ILE A 82 4.71 -16.16 -5.58
C ILE A 82 6.10 -15.94 -5.00
N LYS A 83 6.99 -15.37 -5.80
CA LYS A 83 8.42 -15.25 -5.46
C LYS A 83 8.75 -13.93 -4.78
N SER A 84 8.15 -12.84 -5.25
CA SER A 84 8.47 -11.50 -4.75
C SER A 84 7.38 -10.48 -5.05
N ILE A 85 7.24 -9.46 -4.21
CA ILE A 85 6.44 -8.26 -4.48
C ILE A 85 7.42 -7.11 -4.69
N THR A 86 7.27 -6.38 -5.80
CA THR A 86 8.06 -5.17 -6.07
C THR A 86 7.16 -3.95 -6.05
N LEU A 87 7.45 -3.00 -5.16
CA LEU A 87 6.83 -1.67 -5.15
C LEU A 87 7.58 -0.73 -6.11
N PHE A 88 6.83 0.04 -6.89
CA PHE A 88 7.31 1.02 -7.87
C PHE A 88 6.27 2.14 -8.05
N ILE A 89 6.51 3.04 -9.01
CA ILE A 89 5.68 4.24 -9.23
C ILE A 89 4.17 3.96 -9.43
N PHE A 90 3.79 2.85 -10.05
CA PHE A 90 2.38 2.54 -10.33
C PHE A 90 1.71 1.66 -9.25
N GLY A 91 2.41 1.33 -8.15
CA GLY A 91 1.91 0.47 -7.08
C GLY A 91 2.86 -0.68 -6.77
N GLY A 92 2.30 -1.87 -6.47
CA GLY A 92 3.09 -3.09 -6.30
C GLY A 92 2.74 -4.11 -7.38
N VAL A 93 3.72 -4.90 -7.80
CA VAL A 93 3.49 -6.05 -8.69
C VAL A 93 4.07 -7.29 -8.02
N ALA A 94 3.21 -8.29 -7.85
CA ALA A 94 3.60 -9.62 -7.42
C ALA A 94 4.16 -10.43 -8.61
N GLN A 95 5.36 -10.98 -8.45
CA GLN A 95 5.99 -11.85 -9.43
C GLN A 95 5.55 -13.30 -9.17
N MET A 96 4.63 -13.77 -10.00
CA MET A 96 4.13 -15.14 -10.04
C MET A 96 5.06 -16.00 -10.90
N THR A 97 5.36 -17.23 -10.48
CA THR A 97 6.19 -18.16 -11.27
C THR A 97 5.37 -19.16 -12.07
N ARG A 98 4.06 -19.26 -11.81
CA ARG A 98 3.10 -20.04 -12.58
C ARG A 98 1.74 -19.33 -12.58
N GLU A 99 0.98 -19.51 -13.65
CA GLU A 99 -0.42 -19.12 -13.72
C GLU A 99 -1.30 -20.02 -12.85
N ALA A 100 -2.47 -19.50 -12.49
CA ALA A 100 -3.44 -20.26 -11.71
C ALA A 100 -4.03 -21.39 -12.57
N ARG A 101 -4.28 -22.53 -11.92
CA ARG A 101 -4.82 -23.72 -12.62
C ARG A 101 -6.34 -23.80 -12.61
N SER A 102 -7.01 -22.91 -11.87
CA SER A 102 -8.47 -22.91 -11.74
C SER A 102 -9.02 -21.49 -11.64
N ALA A 103 -10.12 -21.23 -12.38
CA ALA A 103 -10.81 -19.95 -12.36
C ALA A 103 -11.28 -19.53 -10.96
N GLY A 104 -11.67 -20.49 -10.12
CA GLY A 104 -12.06 -20.22 -8.73
C GLY A 104 -10.91 -19.73 -7.86
N ALA A 105 -9.68 -20.20 -8.09
CA ALA A 105 -8.50 -19.70 -7.38
C ALA A 105 -8.14 -18.28 -7.84
N GLU A 106 -8.25 -17.99 -9.14
CA GLU A 106 -8.05 -16.64 -9.68
C GLU A 106 -9.06 -15.65 -9.12
N LEU A 107 -10.34 -16.02 -9.07
CA LEU A 107 -11.38 -15.15 -8.53
C LEU A 107 -11.15 -14.83 -7.05
N LYS A 108 -10.82 -15.84 -6.24
CA LYS A 108 -10.50 -15.64 -4.81
C LYS A 108 -9.28 -14.74 -4.64
N MET A 109 -8.23 -15.00 -5.42
CA MET A 109 -7.02 -14.20 -5.40
C MET A 109 -7.33 -12.76 -5.78
N ALA A 110 -8.04 -12.52 -6.88
CA ALA A 110 -8.42 -11.19 -7.36
C ALA A 110 -9.34 -10.43 -6.40
N ALA A 111 -10.20 -11.13 -5.65
CA ALA A 111 -11.04 -10.51 -4.64
C ALA A 111 -10.28 -10.17 -3.33
N ALA A 112 -9.16 -10.83 -3.05
CA ALA A 112 -8.44 -10.69 -1.78
C ALA A 112 -7.89 -9.28 -1.55
N GLY A 113 -7.27 -8.67 -2.56
CA GLY A 113 -6.76 -7.29 -2.48
C GLY A 113 -7.87 -6.27 -2.18
N PRO A 114 -8.93 -6.20 -3.01
CA PRO A 114 -10.08 -5.32 -2.77
C PRO A 114 -10.73 -5.55 -1.39
N ALA A 115 -10.92 -6.80 -0.96
CA ALA A 115 -11.46 -7.10 0.36
C ALA A 115 -10.55 -6.57 1.49
N CYS A 116 -9.23 -6.69 1.35
CA CYS A 116 -8.26 -6.13 2.29
C CYS A 116 -8.35 -4.60 2.33
N SER A 117 -8.43 -3.94 1.17
CA SER A 117 -8.58 -2.48 1.09
C SER A 117 -9.88 -2.00 1.71
N LEU A 118 -10.99 -2.71 1.51
CA LEU A 118 -12.27 -2.40 2.15
C LEU A 118 -12.19 -2.58 3.68
N ALA A 119 -11.51 -3.61 4.17
CA ALA A 119 -11.30 -3.81 5.60
C ALA A 119 -10.46 -2.67 6.22
N ILE A 120 -9.39 -2.26 5.53
CA ILE A 120 -8.56 -1.12 5.94
C ILE A 120 -9.37 0.18 5.93
N ALA A 121 -10.19 0.41 4.89
CA ALA A 121 -11.07 1.56 4.81
C ALA A 121 -12.09 1.57 5.96
N GLY A 122 -12.73 0.44 6.24
CA GLY A 122 -13.67 0.30 7.36
C GLY A 122 -13.00 0.55 8.72
N LEU A 123 -11.77 0.07 8.91
CA LEU A 123 -10.99 0.33 10.11
C LEU A 123 -10.70 1.83 10.28
N PHE A 124 -10.13 2.47 9.28
CA PHE A 124 -9.81 3.91 9.36
C PHE A 124 -11.06 4.78 9.48
N TYR A 125 -12.15 4.41 8.81
CA TYR A 125 -13.43 5.08 8.95
C TYR A 125 -13.98 4.98 10.38
N SER A 126 -13.91 3.78 10.98
CA SER A 126 -14.34 3.56 12.37
C SER A 126 -13.49 4.37 13.35
N VAL A 127 -12.16 4.39 13.16
CA VAL A 127 -11.27 5.21 13.99
C VAL A 127 -11.63 6.69 13.84
N SER A 128 -11.78 7.18 12.60
CA SER A 128 -12.15 8.57 12.33
C SER A 128 -13.48 8.94 12.98
N PHE A 129 -14.47 8.06 12.91
CA PHE A 129 -15.79 8.28 13.51
C PHE A 129 -15.71 8.29 15.05
N LEU A 130 -14.86 7.48 15.66
CA LEU A 130 -14.70 7.47 17.12
C LEU A 130 -13.87 8.66 17.64
N THR A 131 -13.00 9.24 16.81
CA THR A 131 -12.14 10.37 17.21
C THR A 131 -12.70 11.73 16.80
N GLN A 132 -13.79 11.79 16.04
CA GLN A 132 -14.35 13.05 15.54
C GLN A 132 -14.79 14.01 16.65
N ASP A 133 -15.15 13.50 17.83
CA ASP A 133 -15.55 14.32 18.99
C ASP A 133 -14.36 14.79 19.84
N ALA A 134 -13.14 14.34 19.53
CA ALA A 134 -11.92 14.62 20.29
C ALA A 134 -11.02 15.70 19.66
N ILE A 135 -11.39 16.24 18.50
CA ILE A 135 -10.60 17.21 17.70
C ILE A 135 -11.39 18.49 17.50
#